data_AF-A0A833E541-F1
#
_entry.id   AF-A0A833E541-F1
#
_cell.length_a   1.000
_cell.length_b   1.000
_cell.length_c   1.000
_cell.angle_alpha   90.00
_cell.angle_beta   90.00
_cell.angle_gamma   90.00
#
_symmetry.space_group_name_H-M   'P 1'
#
loop_
_entity.id
_entity.type
_entity.pdbx_description
1 polymer ?
#
loop_
_entity_poly.entity_id
_entity_poly.type
_entity_poly.pdbx_seq_one_letter_code
_entity_poly.pdbx_strand_id
1 'polypeptide(L)'
;MKYLIKAKFEVEGIVEKSDVIGAIFGQTEGLLGEEYDLRDLQDKGRIGRIQVDLKTQNTKTYGTITIPSNLDRVETALLAALIEIVDRIGPYSAKISVEEIIDLRAEKIKKIVNRAKDIL
;
A
#
# COMPACT_ATOMS: atom_id res chain seq x y z
N MET A 1 0.87 -13.50 4.39
CA MET A 1 0.68 -12.07 4.67
C MET A 1 0.04 -11.93 6.03
N LYS A 2 0.76 -11.29 6.95
CA LYS A 2 0.33 -11.03 8.34
C LYS A 2 -0.42 -9.69 8.42
N TYR A 3 0.07 -8.70 7.71
CA TYR A 3 -0.47 -7.34 7.71
C TYR A 3 -0.91 -6.92 6.30
N LEU A 4 -1.78 -5.92 6.25
CA LEU A 4 -2.21 -5.26 5.02
C LEU A 4 -2.11 -3.75 5.21
N ILE A 5 -1.25 -3.09 4.45
CA ILE A 5 -1.17 -1.63 4.39
C ILE A 5 -2.24 -1.15 3.42
N LYS A 6 -3.06 -0.19 3.84
CA LYS A 6 -3.97 0.56 2.98
C LYS A 6 -3.59 2.02 2.99
N ALA A 7 -3.42 2.60 1.80
CA ALA A 7 -3.20 4.02 1.62
C ALA A 7 -4.14 4.55 0.54
N LYS A 8 -4.54 5.81 0.66
CA LYS A 8 -5.23 6.54 -0.39
C LYS A 8 -4.25 7.47 -1.09
N PHE A 9 -4.54 7.77 -2.34
CA PHE A 9 -3.80 8.78 -3.08
C PHE A 9 -4.71 9.66 -3.93
N GLU A 10 -4.26 10.89 -4.14
CA GLU A 10 -4.83 11.87 -5.06
C GLU A 10 -3.72 12.37 -5.99
N VAL A 11 -4.02 12.52 -7.27
CA VAL A 11 -3.11 13.02 -8.30
C VAL A 11 -3.77 14.15 -9.08
N GLU A 12 -3.05 15.23 -9.32
CA GLU A 12 -3.50 16.40 -10.10
C GLU A 12 -3.43 16.17 -11.62
N GLY A 13 -3.72 14.95 -12.06
CA GLY A 13 -3.71 14.56 -13.46
C GLY A 13 -4.25 13.17 -13.68
N ILE A 14 -4.31 12.78 -14.96
CA ILE A 14 -4.74 11.45 -15.37
C ILE A 14 -3.52 10.54 -15.42
N VAL A 15 -3.54 9.47 -14.63
CA VAL A 15 -2.46 8.48 -14.53
C VAL A 15 -2.99 7.07 -14.61
N GLU A 16 -2.13 6.13 -15.01
CA GLU A 16 -2.43 4.71 -15.05
C GLU A 16 -1.89 3.98 -13.80
N LYS A 17 -2.30 2.72 -13.64
CA LYS A 17 -1.85 1.89 -12.51
C LYS A 17 -0.32 1.69 -12.53
N SER A 18 0.26 1.56 -13.73
CA SER A 18 1.70 1.45 -13.96
C SER A 18 2.46 2.67 -13.45
N ASP A 19 1.93 3.88 -13.66
CA ASP A 19 2.56 5.12 -13.20
C ASP A 19 2.64 5.18 -11.68
N VAL A 20 1.54 4.82 -11.00
CA VAL A 20 1.47 4.79 -9.52
C VAL A 20 2.49 3.80 -8.96
N ILE A 21 2.53 2.58 -9.52
CA ILE A 21 3.46 1.53 -9.10
C ILE A 21 4.91 1.97 -9.37
N GLY A 22 5.17 2.55 -10.54
CA GLY A 22 6.48 3.04 -10.93
C GLY A 22 6.98 4.17 -10.01
N ALA A 23 6.11 5.10 -9.64
CA ALA A 23 6.41 6.17 -8.72
C ALA A 23 6.75 5.65 -7.31
N ILE A 24 5.96 4.70 -6.79
CA ILE A 24 6.22 4.08 -5.49
C ILE A 24 7.60 3.43 -5.50
N PHE A 25 7.91 2.57 -6.47
CA PHE A 25 9.24 1.94 -6.50
C PHE A 25 10.35 2.96 -6.70
N GLY A 26 10.23 3.85 -7.70
CA GLY A 26 11.31 4.75 -8.07
C GLY A 26 11.66 5.80 -7.01
N GLN A 27 10.68 6.31 -6.27
CA GLN A 27 10.94 7.32 -5.23
C GLN A 27 11.28 6.73 -3.87
N THR A 28 11.01 5.44 -3.65
CA THR A 28 11.34 4.77 -2.38
C THR A 28 12.65 3.98 -2.43
N GLU A 29 13.15 3.69 -3.63
CA GLU A 29 14.43 3.01 -3.86
C GLU A 29 15.58 3.74 -3.14
N GLY A 30 16.35 2.99 -2.35
CA GLY A 30 17.54 3.49 -1.65
C GLY A 30 17.30 4.37 -0.42
N LEU A 31 16.07 4.80 -0.10
CA LEU A 31 15.81 5.71 1.04
C LEU A 31 16.11 5.10 2.41
N LEU A 32 15.93 3.78 2.56
CA LEU A 32 16.13 3.06 3.81
C LEU A 32 17.21 1.97 3.69
N GLY A 33 17.98 1.97 2.60
CA GLY A 33 18.94 0.92 2.27
C GLY A 33 18.32 -0.30 1.57
N GLU A 34 19.17 -1.18 1.05
CA GLU A 34 18.78 -2.34 0.22
C GLU A 34 17.86 -3.34 0.96
N GLU A 35 17.97 -3.42 2.29
CA GLU A 35 17.16 -4.34 3.10
C GLU A 35 15.67 -3.97 3.16
N TYR A 36 15.34 -2.70 2.88
CA TYR A 36 13.97 -2.17 2.84
C TYR A 36 13.53 -1.74 1.44
N ASP A 37 14.28 -2.12 0.40
CA ASP A 37 13.86 -1.87 -0.97
C ASP A 37 12.59 -2.68 -1.29
N LEU A 38 11.56 -1.99 -1.80
CA LEU A 38 10.24 -2.61 -2.02
C LEU A 38 10.28 -3.70 -3.11
N ARG A 39 11.14 -3.58 -4.14
CA ARG A 39 11.25 -4.60 -5.19
C ARG A 39 11.89 -5.85 -4.62
N ASP A 40 13.00 -5.69 -3.92
CA ASP A 40 13.71 -6.77 -3.24
C ASP A 40 12.81 -7.49 -2.23
N LEU A 41 12.06 -6.74 -1.43
CA LEU A 41 11.11 -7.30 -0.48
C LEU A 41 9.98 -8.07 -1.17
N GLN A 42 9.54 -7.62 -2.35
CA GLN A 42 8.54 -8.33 -3.14
C GLN A 42 9.10 -9.63 -3.71
N ASP A 43 10.32 -9.61 -4.26
CA ASP A 43 10.99 -10.77 -4.85
C ASP A 43 11.33 -11.83 -3.78
N LYS A 44 11.75 -11.39 -2.59
CA LYS A 44 11.98 -12.25 -1.42
C LYS A 44 10.67 -12.74 -0.78
N GLY A 45 9.50 -12.34 -1.31
CA GLY A 45 8.18 -12.72 -0.80
C GLY A 45 7.84 -12.16 0.59
N ARG A 46 8.61 -11.16 1.04
CA ARG A 46 8.43 -10.46 2.31
C ARG A 46 7.24 -9.50 2.25
N ILE A 47 6.99 -8.90 1.09
CA ILE A 47 5.73 -8.21 0.76
C ILE A 47 5.05 -8.89 -0.44
N GLY A 48 3.74 -8.68 -0.56
CA GLY A 48 2.96 -9.12 -1.70
C GLY A 48 2.98 -8.11 -2.85
N ARG A 49 2.24 -8.42 -3.92
CA ARG A 49 2.04 -7.49 -5.02
C ARG A 49 1.36 -6.23 -4.54
N ILE A 50 1.91 -5.07 -4.91
CA ILE A 50 1.27 -3.77 -4.71
C ILE A 50 0.03 -3.73 -5.62
N GLN A 51 -1.15 -3.59 -5.01
CA GLN A 51 -2.42 -3.51 -5.71
C GLN A 51 -2.85 -2.04 -5.74
N VAL A 52 -3.21 -1.58 -6.94
CA VAL A 52 -3.68 -0.21 -7.15
C VAL A 52 -5.06 -0.26 -7.78
N ASP A 53 -6.00 0.40 -7.12
CA ASP A 53 -7.31 0.71 -7.66
C ASP A 53 -7.43 2.21 -7.80
N LEU A 54 -7.82 2.66 -8.98
CA LEU A 54 -7.89 4.08 -9.29
C LEU A 54 -9.18 4.40 -10.04
N LYS A 55 -9.62 5.64 -9.90
CA LYS A 55 -10.74 6.24 -10.60
C LYS A 55 -10.35 7.65 -10.99
N THR A 56 -10.58 7.98 -12.25
CA THR A 56 -10.38 9.32 -12.77
C THR A 56 -11.69 10.07 -12.73
N GLN A 57 -11.68 11.27 -12.14
CA GLN A 57 -12.83 12.16 -12.10
C GLN A 57 -12.38 13.55 -12.54
N ASN A 58 -12.97 14.04 -13.63
CA ASN A 58 -12.58 15.29 -14.28
C ASN A 58 -11.10 15.26 -14.70
N THR A 59 -10.25 16.06 -14.05
CA THR A 59 -8.82 16.20 -14.31
C THR A 59 -7.95 15.61 -13.21
N LYS A 60 -8.54 14.95 -12.21
CA LYS A 60 -7.82 14.33 -11.10
C LYS A 60 -8.04 12.82 -11.06
N THR A 61 -7.03 12.10 -10.59
CA THR A 61 -7.12 10.66 -10.32
C THR A 61 -7.05 10.43 -8.82
N TYR A 62 -7.98 9.63 -8.31
CA TYR A 62 -8.02 9.19 -6.92
C TYR A 62 -7.89 7.68 -6.90
N GLY A 63 -7.29 7.14 -5.85
CA GLY A 63 -7.21 5.71 -5.71
C GLY A 63 -6.79 5.23 -4.35
N THR A 64 -6.68 3.91 -4.27
CA THR A 64 -6.26 3.18 -3.09
C THR A 64 -5.10 2.26 -3.47
N ILE A 65 -4.07 2.27 -2.64
CA ILE A 65 -2.93 1.37 -2.70
C ILE A 65 -3.08 0.35 -1.58
N THR A 66 -2.94 -0.93 -1.92
CA THR A 66 -2.99 -2.03 -0.96
C THR A 66 -1.71 -2.85 -1.08
N ILE A 67 -0.97 -2.97 0.03
CA ILE A 67 0.29 -3.72 0.08
C ILE A 67 0.20 -4.81 1.16
N PRO A 68 0.09 -6.09 0.77
CA PRO A 68 0.18 -7.18 1.71
C PRO A 68 1.61 -7.29 2.26
N SER A 69 1.76 -7.46 3.57
CA SER A 69 3.08 -7.57 4.23
C SER A 69 3.16 -8.85 5.06
N ASN A 70 4.28 -9.54 5.01
CA ASN A 70 4.61 -10.66 5.90
C ASN A 70 5.63 -10.28 6.98
N LEU A 71 6.02 -9.01 7.01
CA LEU A 71 6.97 -8.42 7.94
C LEU A 71 6.45 -8.39 9.37
N ASP A 72 7.28 -7.93 10.30
CA ASP A 72 6.79 -7.56 11.61
C ASP A 72 5.97 -6.25 11.56
N ARG A 73 5.40 -5.86 12.71
CA ARG A 73 4.54 -4.67 12.80
C ARG A 73 5.31 -3.37 12.60
N VAL A 74 6.55 -3.31 13.09
CA VAL A 74 7.37 -2.08 13.07
C VAL A 74 7.90 -1.84 11.66
N GLU A 75 8.45 -2.87 11.02
CA GLU A 75 8.88 -2.86 9.64
C GLU A 75 7.70 -2.54 8.69
N THR A 76 6.53 -3.12 8.93
CA THR A 76 5.33 -2.81 8.12
C THR A 76 4.92 -1.34 8.27
N ALA A 77 5.01 -0.77 9.49
CA ALA A 77 4.73 0.65 9.70
C ALA A 77 5.77 1.55 9.03
N LEU A 78 7.03 1.14 9.01
CA LEU A 78 8.10 1.83 8.31
C LEU A 78 7.83 1.88 6.80
N LEU A 79 7.46 0.75 6.19
CA LEU A 79 7.09 0.70 4.78
C LEU A 79 5.85 1.56 4.46
N ALA A 80 4.87 1.59 5.38
CA ALA A 80 3.71 2.45 5.21
C ALA A 80 4.11 3.94 5.20
N ALA A 81 4.98 4.37 6.11
CA ALA A 81 5.51 5.74 6.10
C ALA A 81 6.33 6.04 4.84
N LEU A 82 7.10 5.05 4.34
CA LEU A 82 7.92 5.19 3.14
C LEU A 82 7.08 5.51 1.90
N ILE A 83 5.96 4.82 1.69
CA ILE A 83 5.08 5.08 0.54
C ILE A 83 4.38 6.45 0.63
N GLU A 84 4.30 7.04 1.81
CA GLU A 84 3.68 8.36 2.02
C GLU A 84 4.57 9.52 1.54
N ILE A 85 5.88 9.27 1.39
CA ILE A 85 6.86 10.25 0.88
C ILE A 85 6.66 10.54 -0.61
N VAL A 86 6.04 9.61 -1.34
CA VAL A 86 5.84 9.74 -2.79
C VAL A 86 4.95 10.94 -3.09
N ASP A 87 5.54 11.97 -3.71
CA ASP A 87 4.92 13.28 -3.93
C ASP A 87 4.61 13.56 -5.41
N ARG A 88 5.04 12.69 -6.31
CA ARG A 88 4.78 12.78 -7.75
C ARG A 88 4.43 11.43 -8.36
N ILE A 89 3.46 11.40 -9.27
CA ILE A 89 3.11 10.22 -10.07
C ILE A 89 3.07 10.63 -11.54
N GLY A 90 3.94 10.04 -12.35
CA GLY A 90 4.19 10.50 -13.71
C GLY A 90 4.69 11.97 -13.69
N PRO A 91 4.13 12.88 -14.52
CA PRO A 91 4.50 14.29 -14.49
C PRO A 91 3.80 15.08 -13.37
N TYR A 92 2.75 14.53 -12.75
CA TYR A 92 1.82 15.26 -11.88
C TYR A 92 2.20 15.17 -10.40
N SER A 93 1.81 16.19 -9.65
CA SER A 93 1.86 16.18 -8.18
C SER A 93 0.85 15.16 -7.64
N ALA A 94 1.27 14.46 -6.59
CA ALA A 94 0.47 13.46 -5.90
C ALA A 94 0.54 13.66 -4.39
N LYS A 95 -0.51 13.23 -3.71
CA LYS A 95 -0.54 13.13 -2.25
C LYS A 95 -0.98 11.72 -1.89
N ILE A 96 -0.12 11.01 -1.17
CA ILE A 96 -0.43 9.70 -0.60
C ILE A 96 -0.69 9.88 0.90
N SER A 97 -1.62 9.13 1.46
CA SER A 97 -1.90 9.12 2.90
C SER A 97 -2.25 7.70 3.34
N VAL A 98 -1.50 7.18 4.31
CA VAL A 98 -1.77 5.85 4.88
C VAL A 98 -3.03 5.92 5.73
N GLU A 99 -4.02 5.07 5.43
CA GLU A 99 -5.26 5.02 6.20
C GLU A 99 -5.11 4.11 7.42
N GLU A 100 -4.61 2.89 7.20
CA GLU A 100 -4.52 1.88 8.25
C GLU A 100 -3.55 0.75 7.88
N ILE A 101 -3.07 0.06 8.91
CA ILE A 101 -2.37 -1.21 8.82
C ILE A 101 -3.22 -2.26 9.52
N ILE A 102 -3.75 -3.21 8.76
CA ILE A 102 -4.68 -4.23 9.26
C ILE A 102 -3.91 -5.49 9.61
N ASP A 103 -4.09 -5.99 10.84
CA ASP A 103 -3.68 -7.36 11.18
C ASP A 103 -4.70 -8.36 10.62
N LEU A 104 -4.29 -9.09 9.58
CA LEU A 104 -5.14 -10.05 8.88
C LEU A 104 -5.48 -11.28 9.75
N ARG A 105 -4.69 -11.58 10.79
CA ARG A 105 -4.99 -12.68 11.72
C ARG A 105 -6.11 -12.27 12.66
N ALA A 106 -6.01 -11.08 13.25
CA ALA A 106 -7.05 -10.52 14.12
C ALA A 106 -8.38 -10.40 13.36
N GLU A 107 -8.33 -9.92 12.12
CA GLU A 107 -9.52 -9.74 11.28
C GLU A 107 -10.18 -11.09 10.92
N LYS A 108 -9.40 -12.14 10.66
CA LYS A 108 -9.93 -13.50 10.44
C LYS A 108 -10.62 -14.04 11.69
N ILE A 109 -10.01 -13.88 12.86
CA ILE A 109 -10.59 -14.32 14.14
C ILE A 109 -11.91 -13.59 14.39
N LYS A 110 -11.95 -12.27 14.19
CA LYS A 110 -13.16 -11.45 14.33
C LYS A 110 -14.28 -11.95 13.42
N LYS A 111 -13.98 -12.26 12.16
CA LYS A 111 -14.97 -12.83 11.21
C LYS A 111 -15.49 -14.20 11.66
N ILE A 112 -14.62 -15.08 12.14
CA ILE A 112 -15.01 -16.41 12.66
C ILE A 112 -15.96 -16.25 13.86
N VAL A 113 -15.61 -15.39 14.82
CA VAL A 113 -16.43 -15.14 16.02
C VAL A 113 -17.79 -14.54 15.65
N ASN A 114 -17.83 -13.55 14.76
CA ASN A 114 -19.10 -12.96 14.31
C ASN A 114 -19.98 -13.99 13.61
N ARG A 115 -19.39 -14.82 12.73
CA ARG A 115 -20.14 -15.88 12.04
C ARG A 115 -20.69 -16.92 13.01
N ALA A 116 -19.95 -17.24 14.07
CA ALA A 116 -20.42 -18.15 15.11
C ALA A 116 -21.65 -17.59 15.86
N LYS A 117 -21.72 -16.27 16.08
CA LYS A 117 -22.89 -15.61 16.68
C LYS A 117 -24.13 -15.71 15.80
N ASP A 118 -23.98 -15.61 14.48
CA ASP A 118 -25.12 -15.71 13.54
C ASP A 118 -25.69 -17.13 13.42
N ILE A 119 -24.99 -18.14 13.92
CA ILE A 119 -25.39 -19.56 13.86
C ILE A 119 -26.17 -19.98 15.12
N LEU A 120 -26.01 -19.25 16.23
CA LEU A 120 -26.71 -19.48 17.51
C LEU A 120 -28.04 -18.72 17.55
#